data_AF-A0A3F2RVS5-F1
#
_entry.id   AF-A0A3F2RVS5-F1
#
_cell.length_a   1.000
_cell.length_b   1.000
_cell.length_c   1.000
_cell.angle_alpha   90.00
_cell.angle_beta   90.00
_cell.angle_gamma   90.00
#
_symmetry.space_group_name_H-M   'P 1'
#
loop_
_entity.id
_entity.type
_entity.pdbx_description
1 polymer ?
#
loop_
_entity_poly.entity_id
_entity_poly.type
_entity_poly.pdbx_seq_one_letter_code
_entity_poly.pdbx_strand_id
1 'polypeptide(L)'
;MTDFDLCLFFWGENHTLKVEVGVFDNWPQLYRKTQEWNRFPGVEYILCMHFSRGMESREYRLFSVVNNMSGHPEMPITPTVNPTPVEFNSHRLLGLPLDAPLPTGFAQPYVVVDLWQVVGRLLELIP
;
A
#
# COMPACT_ATOMS: atom_id res chain seq x y z
N MET A 1 3.23 7.90 21.75
CA MET A 1 2.94 6.97 20.64
C MET A 1 1.86 7.65 19.84
N THR A 2 2.29 8.50 18.90
CA THR A 2 1.38 9.27 18.05
C THR A 2 0.91 8.35 16.96
N ASP A 3 -0.25 7.75 17.21
CA ASP A 3 -1.06 7.05 16.23
C ASP A 3 -1.52 8.11 15.23
N PHE A 4 -0.92 8.15 14.04
CA PHE A 4 -1.48 8.89 12.92
C PHE A 4 -2.59 8.03 12.31
N ASP A 5 -3.63 7.82 13.10
CA ASP A 5 -4.90 7.34 12.61
C ASP A 5 -5.54 8.54 11.92
N LEU A 6 -5.31 8.67 10.61
CA LEU A 6 -6.14 9.50 9.74
C LEU A 6 -7.52 8.81 9.60
N CYS A 7 -8.18 8.62 10.74
CA CYS A 7 -9.57 8.23 10.89
C CYS A 7 -10.45 9.47 10.66
N LEU A 8 -10.44 9.97 9.44
CA LEU A 8 -11.56 10.71 8.89
C LEU A 8 -11.77 10.12 7.51
N PHE A 9 -12.86 9.38 7.34
CA PHE A 9 -13.74 9.27 6.17
C PHE A 9 -14.41 7.89 6.16
N PHE A 10 -15.67 7.89 5.74
CA PHE A 10 -16.68 6.86 5.96
C PHE A 10 -16.25 5.43 5.59
N TRP A 11 -16.61 4.47 6.46
CA TRP A 11 -16.50 3.01 6.32
C TRP A 11 -17.26 2.39 5.11
N GLY A 12 -17.70 3.21 4.13
CA GLY A 12 -18.60 2.83 3.04
C GLY A 12 -18.00 2.88 1.63
N GLU A 13 -16.74 3.28 1.46
CA GLU A 13 -16.09 3.29 0.15
C GLU A 13 -15.17 2.06 0.03
N ASN A 14 -15.49 1.14 -0.89
CA ASN A 14 -14.67 -0.03 -1.17
C ASN A 14 -13.32 0.42 -1.76
N HIS A 15 -12.28 0.48 -0.93
CA HIS A 15 -10.92 0.78 -1.37
C HIS A 15 -10.19 -0.51 -1.73
N THR A 16 -9.77 -0.61 -2.98
CA THR A 16 -8.99 -1.74 -3.54
C THR A 16 -7.53 -1.72 -3.10
N LEU A 17 -7.00 -0.56 -2.71
CA LEU A 17 -5.66 -0.38 -2.16
C LEU A 17 -5.74 0.09 -0.71
N LYS A 18 -5.03 -0.60 0.18
CA LYS A 18 -4.75 -0.17 1.54
C LYS A 18 -3.28 0.16 1.70
N VAL A 19 -2.97 1.21 2.45
CA VAL A 19 -1.59 1.62 2.75
C VAL A 19 -1.41 1.58 4.25
N GLU A 20 -0.38 0.87 4.69
CA GLU A 20 -0.01 0.73 6.09
C GLU A 20 1.36 1.34 6.32
N VAL A 21 1.47 2.22 7.31
CA VAL A 21 2.70 2.93 7.61
C VAL A 21 3.14 2.62 9.04
N GLY A 22 4.25 1.91 9.16
CA GLY A 22 4.90 1.66 10.44
C GLY A 22 6.07 2.60 10.64
N VAL A 23 5.91 3.57 11.53
CA VAL A 23 7.03 4.33 12.08
C VAL A 23 7.35 3.70 13.43
N PHE A 24 8.58 3.20 13.61
CA PHE A 24 9.03 2.49 14.81
C PHE A 24 8.41 1.10 15.07
N ASP A 25 7.42 0.66 14.28
CA ASP A 25 6.89 -0.72 14.30
C ASP A 25 7.87 -1.70 13.65
N ASN A 26 7.88 -2.97 14.06
CA ASN A 26 8.59 -4.03 13.35
C ASN A 26 7.69 -4.74 12.32
N TRP A 27 8.33 -5.36 11.33
CA TRP A 27 7.64 -6.07 10.24
C TRP A 27 6.56 -7.08 10.68
N PRO A 28 6.77 -7.90 11.74
CA PRO A 28 5.70 -8.73 12.30
C PRO A 28 4.43 -7.98 12.71
N GLN A 29 4.52 -6.77 13.27
CA GLN A 29 3.32 -6.00 13.61
C GLN A 29 2.62 -5.45 12.37
N LEU A 30 3.37 -4.93 11.40
CA LEU A 30 2.81 -4.47 10.12
C LEU A 30 2.10 -5.62 9.38
N TYR A 31 2.70 -6.81 9.37
CA TYR A 31 2.09 -8.00 8.75
C TYR A 31 0.80 -8.45 9.45
N ARG A 32 0.68 -8.28 10.77
CA ARG A 32 -0.59 -8.55 11.45
C ARG A 32 -1.69 -7.62 10.97
N LYS A 33 -1.40 -6.33 10.76
CA LYS A 33 -2.37 -5.37 10.19
C LYS A 33 -2.78 -5.76 8.76
N THR A 34 -1.84 -6.24 7.93
CA THR A 34 -2.19 -6.70 6.57
C THR A 34 -3.16 -7.88 6.57
N GLN A 35 -3.04 -8.78 7.55
CA GLN A 35 -3.95 -9.91 7.69
C GLN A 35 -5.37 -9.48 8.05
N GLU A 36 -5.53 -8.36 8.76
CA GLU A 36 -6.85 -7.80 9.04
C GLU A 36 -7.46 -7.22 7.75
N TRP A 37 -6.69 -6.48 6.94
CA TRP A 37 -7.16 -5.95 5.66
C TRP A 37 -7.58 -7.02 4.66
N ASN A 38 -6.89 -8.16 4.66
CA ASN A 38 -7.18 -9.28 3.78
C ASN A 38 -8.57 -9.92 4.03
N ARG A 39 -9.23 -9.61 5.15
CA ARG A 39 -10.60 -10.06 5.44
C ARG A 39 -11.67 -9.19 4.81
N PHE A 40 -11.33 -8.01 4.30
CA PHE A 40 -12.28 -7.09 3.70
C PHE A 40 -12.48 -7.38 2.22
N PRO A 41 -13.73 -7.64 1.77
CA PRO A 41 -14.02 -7.84 0.36
C PRO A 41 -13.59 -6.64 -0.48
N GLY A 42 -13.01 -6.91 -1.66
CA GLY A 42 -12.63 -5.88 -2.62
C GLY A 42 -11.24 -5.27 -2.41
N VAL A 43 -10.51 -5.62 -1.33
CA VAL A 43 -9.10 -5.27 -1.21
C VAL A 43 -8.27 -6.12 -2.18
N GLU A 44 -7.58 -5.45 -3.09
CA GLU A 44 -6.75 -6.05 -4.14
C GLU A 44 -5.25 -5.89 -3.84
N TYR A 45 -4.90 -4.83 -3.11
CA TYR A 45 -3.53 -4.46 -2.78
C TYR A 45 -3.41 -3.96 -1.35
N ILE A 46 -2.33 -4.35 -0.68
CA ILE A 46 -1.92 -3.79 0.61
C ILE A 46 -0.44 -3.39 0.49
N LEU A 47 -0.16 -2.10 0.59
CA LEU A 47 1.19 -1.55 0.57
C LEU A 47 1.64 -1.23 1.99
N CYS A 48 2.59 -1.99 2.51
CA CYS A 48 3.24 -1.68 3.77
C CYS A 48 4.50 -0.85 3.53
N MET A 49 4.65 0.22 4.30
CA MET A 49 5.86 1.01 4.41
C MET A 49 6.38 0.97 5.84
N HIS A 50 7.69 0.78 5.97
CA HIS A 50 8.39 0.73 7.24
C HIS A 50 9.49 1.78 7.25
N PHE A 51 9.53 2.57 8.33
CA PHE A 51 10.53 3.61 8.57
C PHE A 51 11.27 3.33 9.88
N SER A 52 12.59 3.30 9.83
CA SER A 52 13.39 3.19 11.05
C SER A 52 13.28 4.43 11.92
N ARG A 53 13.71 4.31 13.18
CA ARG A 53 13.59 5.38 14.19
C ARG A 53 14.27 6.69 13.81
N GLY A 54 15.33 6.64 13.00
CA GLY A 54 16.02 7.82 12.47
C GLY A 54 15.63 8.16 11.02
N MET A 55 14.61 7.49 10.46
CA MET A 55 14.23 7.56 9.04
C MET A 55 15.37 7.20 8.07
N GLU A 56 16.39 6.51 8.58
CA GLU A 56 17.59 6.11 7.83
C GLU A 56 17.27 4.97 6.86
N SER A 57 16.37 4.06 7.24
CA SER A 57 15.85 3.02 6.35
C SER A 57 14.40 3.32 6.01
N ARG A 58 14.10 3.14 4.72
CA ARG A 58 12.79 3.30 4.10
C ARG A 58 12.57 2.03 3.33
N GLU A 59 11.64 1.23 3.77
CA GLU A 59 11.41 -0.10 3.22
C GLU A 59 9.94 -0.26 2.92
N TYR A 60 9.62 -1.09 1.94
CA TYR A 60 8.24 -1.38 1.62
C TYR A 60 8.05 -2.85 1.26
N ARG A 61 6.79 -3.26 1.31
CA ARG A 61 6.33 -4.53 0.79
C ARG A 61 4.94 -4.33 0.20
N LEU A 62 4.79 -4.71 -1.07
CA LEU A 62 3.49 -4.72 -1.72
C LEU A 62 2.93 -6.15 -1.71
N PHE A 63 1.77 -6.31 -1.08
CA PHE A 63 0.98 -7.53 -1.16
C PHE A 63 -0.09 -7.36 -2.21
N SER A 64 -0.08 -8.23 -3.23
CA SER A 64 -1.23 -8.43 -4.10
C SER A 64 -2.14 -9.46 -3.44
N VAL A 65 -3.37 -9.08 -3.13
CA VAL A 65 -4.38 -9.98 -2.61
C VAL A 65 -4.97 -10.76 -3.78
N VAL A 66 -4.63 -12.04 -3.89
CA VAL A 66 -5.22 -12.95 -4.88
C VAL A 66 -5.99 -14.01 -4.11
N ASN A 67 -7.26 -14.22 -4.44
CA ASN A 67 -8.15 -15.17 -3.74
C ASN A 67 -8.22 -14.95 -2.21
N ASN A 68 -8.30 -13.68 -1.75
CA ASN A 68 -8.31 -13.32 -0.33
C ASN A 68 -7.10 -13.84 0.46
N MET A 69 -5.94 -13.96 -0.19
CA MET A 69 -4.67 -14.24 0.46
C MET A 69 -3.70 -13.10 0.16
N SER A 70 -3.38 -12.29 1.17
CA SER A 70 -2.18 -11.47 1.15
C SER A 70 -0.96 -12.40 1.14
N GLY A 71 0.04 -12.10 0.32
CA GLY A 71 1.26 -12.91 0.21
C GLY A 71 1.93 -13.27 1.55
N HIS A 72 2.76 -14.31 1.52
CA HIS A 72 3.42 -14.89 2.69
C HIS A 72 4.30 -13.86 3.44
N PRO A 73 4.52 -13.95 4.77
CA PRO A 73 5.37 -13.00 5.50
C PRO A 73 6.84 -13.05 5.05
N GLU A 74 7.21 -14.07 4.29
CA GLU A 74 8.53 -14.28 3.68
C GLU A 74 8.74 -13.51 2.36
N MET A 75 7.74 -12.77 1.87
CA MET A 75 7.97 -11.89 0.71
C MET A 75 9.15 -10.94 1.00
N PRO A 76 10.04 -10.68 0.02
CA PRO A 76 11.18 -9.81 0.25
C PRO A 76 10.75 -8.43 0.77
N ILE A 77 11.52 -7.89 1.70
CA ILE A 77 11.43 -6.48 2.07
C ILE A 77 12.26 -5.71 1.06
N THR A 78 11.68 -4.68 0.44
CA THR A 78 12.35 -3.91 -0.61
C THR A 78 12.74 -2.53 -0.08
N PRO A 79 14.02 -2.12 -0.19
CA PRO A 79 14.41 -0.75 0.15
C PRO A 79 13.79 0.23 -0.86
N THR A 80 13.36 1.39 -0.36
CA THR A 80 12.90 2.51 -1.19
C THR A 80 14.13 3.33 -1.58
N VAL A 81 14.47 3.34 -2.87
CA VAL A 81 15.56 4.12 -3.48
C VAL A 81 15.01 5.15 -4.45
N ASN A 82 15.79 6.15 -4.88
CA ASN A 82 15.31 7.12 -5.87
C ASN A 82 15.67 6.67 -7.31
N PRO A 83 14.71 6.38 -8.19
CA PRO A 83 13.26 6.26 -7.98
C PRO A 83 12.84 4.85 -7.48
N THR A 84 11.64 4.73 -6.91
CA THR A 84 11.02 3.44 -6.56
C THR A 84 9.68 3.30 -7.26
N PRO A 85 9.65 2.86 -8.53
CA PRO A 85 8.41 2.64 -9.24
C PRO A 85 7.66 1.43 -8.66
N VAL A 86 6.40 1.64 -8.29
CA VAL A 86 5.48 0.58 -7.87
C VAL A 86 4.31 0.55 -8.84
N GLU A 87 4.07 -0.62 -9.43
CA GLU A 87 3.05 -0.82 -10.44
C GLU A 87 1.79 -1.45 -9.85
N PHE A 88 0.64 -0.90 -10.23
CA PHE A 88 -0.67 -1.44 -9.90
C PHE A 88 -1.43 -1.72 -11.19
N ASN A 89 -2.06 -2.89 -11.29
CA ASN A 89 -2.95 -3.15 -12.42
C ASN A 89 -4.16 -2.22 -12.33
N SER A 90 -4.48 -1.56 -13.43
CA SER A 90 -5.48 -0.47 -13.45
C SER A 90 -6.89 -0.97 -13.18
N HIS A 91 -7.27 -2.13 -13.72
CA HIS A 91 -8.56 -2.75 -13.45
C HIS A 91 -8.70 -3.14 -11.99
N ARG A 92 -7.69 -3.82 -11.44
CA ARG A 92 -7.69 -4.22 -10.03
C ARG A 92 -7.71 -3.02 -9.09
N LEU A 93 -6.92 -1.99 -9.40
CA LEU A 93 -6.91 -0.75 -8.62
C LEU A 93 -8.26 -0.01 -8.67
N LEU A 94 -9.03 -0.14 -9.75
CA LEU A 94 -10.38 0.44 -9.85
C LEU A 94 -11.50 -0.51 -9.42
N GLY A 95 -11.19 -1.77 -9.07
CA GLY A 95 -12.18 -2.78 -8.71
C GLY A 95 -13.04 -3.20 -9.91
N LEU A 96 -12.50 -3.07 -11.13
CA LEU A 96 -13.19 -3.36 -12.38
C LEU A 96 -12.95 -4.81 -12.83
N PRO A 97 -13.95 -5.47 -13.43
CA PRO A 97 -13.75 -6.69 -14.19
C PRO A 97 -12.67 -6.52 -15.26
N LEU A 98 -11.92 -7.59 -15.57
CA LEU A 98 -10.79 -7.53 -16.51
C LEU A 98 -11.19 -7.11 -17.93
N ASP A 99 -12.42 -7.40 -18.33
CA ASP A 99 -13.01 -7.08 -19.63
C ASP A 99 -13.75 -5.73 -19.66
N ALA A 100 -13.93 -5.08 -18.50
CA ALA A 100 -14.55 -3.77 -18.44
C ALA A 100 -13.64 -2.69 -19.05
N PRO A 101 -14.19 -1.70 -19.77
CA PRO A 101 -13.40 -0.58 -20.27
C PRO A 101 -12.85 0.26 -19.11
N LEU A 102 -11.57 0.65 -19.20
CA LEU A 102 -10.99 1.63 -18.27
C LEU A 102 -11.51 3.05 -18.57
N PRO A 103 -11.67 3.91 -17.55
CA PRO A 103 -12.05 5.30 -17.75
C PRO A 103 -11.09 6.02 -18.70
N THR A 104 -11.63 6.90 -19.55
CA THR A 104 -10.83 7.70 -20.48
C THR A 104 -9.80 8.54 -19.71
N GLY A 105 -8.54 8.47 -20.12
CA GLY A 105 -7.43 9.20 -19.48
C GLY A 105 -6.86 8.53 -18.24
N PHE A 106 -7.41 7.41 -17.77
CA PHE A 106 -6.77 6.59 -16.74
C PHE A 106 -5.58 5.81 -17.31
N ALA A 107 -4.54 5.57 -16.51
CA ALA A 107 -3.34 4.87 -16.97
C ALA A 107 -3.66 3.44 -17.42
N GLN A 108 -2.96 2.92 -18.44
CA GLN A 108 -3.21 1.60 -19.00
C GLN A 108 -1.91 0.89 -19.40
N PRO A 109 -1.78 -0.44 -19.19
CA PRO A 109 -2.63 -1.26 -18.33
C PRO A 109 -2.29 -1.09 -16.83
N TYR A 110 -1.25 -0.31 -16.51
CA TYR A 110 -0.76 -0.12 -15.15
C TYR A 110 -0.76 1.36 -14.74
N VAL A 111 -1.04 1.60 -13.47
CA VAL A 111 -0.69 2.85 -12.78
C VAL A 111 0.69 2.65 -12.16
N VAL A 112 1.63 3.54 -12.46
CA VAL A 112 2.97 3.53 -11.86
C VAL A 112 3.07 4.70 -10.89
N VAL A 113 3.35 4.39 -9.63
CA VAL A 113 3.58 5.40 -8.59
C VAL A 113 5.04 5.34 -8.18
N ASP A 114 5.73 6.48 -8.22
CA ASP A 114 7.07 6.58 -7.63
C ASP A 114 6.93 6.72 -6.10
N LEU A 115 7.16 5.62 -5.40
CA LEU A 115 7.03 5.55 -3.96
C LEU A 115 8.06 6.45 -3.26
N TRP A 116 9.22 6.71 -3.87
CA TRP A 116 10.21 7.64 -3.31
C TRP A 116 9.63 9.05 -3.12
N GLN A 117 8.89 9.54 -4.12
CA GLN A 117 8.23 10.84 -4.07
C GLN A 117 7.10 10.86 -3.03
N VAL A 118 6.34 9.77 -2.93
CA VAL A 118 5.24 9.65 -1.95
C VAL A 118 5.81 9.66 -0.53
N VAL A 119 6.85 8.87 -0.28
CA VAL A 119 7.55 8.86 1.02
C VAL A 119 8.10 10.23 1.36
N GLY A 120 8.73 10.94 0.41
CA GLY A 120 9.23 12.28 0.63
C GLY A 120 8.15 13.22 1.19
N ARG A 121 6.97 13.23 0.56
CA ARG A 121 5.83 14.04 1.02
C ARG A 121 5.25 13.55 2.34
N LEU A 122 5.20 12.24 2.57
CA LEU A 122 4.68 11.68 3.82
C LEU A 122 5.55 12.09 5.01
N LEU A 123 6.87 12.08 4.85
CA LEU A 123 7.80 12.49 5.91
C LEU A 123 7.70 13.98 6.24
N GLU A 124 7.28 14.83 5.30
CA GLU A 124 6.98 16.25 5.57
C GLU A 124 5.73 16.43 6.46
N LEU A 125 4.87 15.42 6.56
CA LEU A 125 3.62 15.44 7.34
C LEU A 125 3.77 14.82 8.73
N ILE A 126 4.88 14.14 9.03
CA ILE A 126 5.15 13.52 10.32
C ILE A 126 6.00 14.50 11.14
N PRO A 127 5.48 15.06 12.25
CA PRO A 127 6.15 16.06 13.09
C PRO A 127 7.33 15.49 13.90
#